data_AF-A0A0H2U5Y3-F1
#
_entry.id   AF-A0A0H2U5Y3-F1
#
_cell.length_a   1.000
_cell.length_b   1.000
_cell.length_c   1.000
_cell.angle_alpha   90.00
_cell.angle_beta   90.00
_cell.angle_gamma   90.00
#
_symmetry.space_group_name_H-M   'P 1'
#
loop_
_entity.id
_entity.type
_entity.pdbx_description
1 polymer ?
#
loop_
_entity_poly.entity_id
_entity_poly.type
_entity_poly.pdbx_seq_one_letter_code
_entity_poly.pdbx_strand_id
1 'polypeptide(L)' 'MLLIGLTGSIATGKSTVSALLSSPPYLMPIVDADLLARQVVEPGTSGYKAIVAHFGPSTPDLLLPPIPEGQDSVPAAGP' A
#
# COMPACT_ATOMS: atom_id res chain seq x y z
N MET A 1 -3.92 25.26 -5.34
CA MET A 1 -4.75 24.05 -5.18
C MET A 1 -5.05 23.89 -3.70
N LEU A 2 -6.28 23.55 -3.31
CA LEU A 2 -6.63 23.31 -1.91
C LEU A 2 -6.24 21.88 -1.55
N LEU A 3 -5.49 21.69 -0.45
CA LEU A 3 -5.14 20.36 0.09
C LEU A 3 -5.91 20.13 1.38
N ILE A 4 -6.56 18.97 1.48
CA ILE A 4 -7.35 18.57 2.63
C ILE A 4 -6.79 17.26 3.17
N GLY A 5 -6.39 17.25 4.43
CA GLY A 5 -5.90 16.04 5.11
C GLY A 5 -7.05 15.24 5.70
N LEU A 6 -7.26 14.02 5.21
CA LEU A 6 -8.21 13.06 5.79
C LEU A 6 -7.47 12.10 6.72
N THR A 7 -7.69 12.24 8.04
CA THR A 7 -7.08 11.40 9.09
C THR A 7 -8.15 10.75 9.96
N GLY A 8 -7.76 9.71 10.69
CA GLY A 8 -8.63 8.94 11.58
C GLY A 8 -7.95 7.66 12.07
N SER A 9 -8.32 7.20 13.26
CA SER A 9 -7.79 5.96 13.85
C SER A 9 -8.17 4.71 13.04
N ILE A 10 -7.61 3.57 13.41
CA ILE A 10 -7.96 2.29 12.79
C ILE A 10 -9.47 2.02 12.89
N ALA A 11 -10.06 1.47 11.82
CA ALA A 11 -11.48 1.14 11.72
C ALA A 11 -12.49 2.32 11.87
N THR A 12 -12.04 3.57 11.75
CA THR A 12 -12.93 4.75 11.86
C THR A 12 -13.66 5.15 10.57
N GLY A 13 -13.57 4.34 9.50
CA GLY A 13 -14.27 4.60 8.25
C GLY A 13 -13.60 5.61 7.31
N LYS A 14 -12.31 5.91 7.53
CA LYS A 14 -11.53 6.83 6.70
C LYS A 14 -11.56 6.47 5.20
N SER A 15 -11.42 5.18 4.86
CA SER A 15 -11.52 4.69 3.48
C SER A 15 -12.92 4.91 2.91
N THR A 16 -13.97 4.73 3.72
CA THR A 16 -15.36 5.03 3.33
C THR A 16 -15.55 6.50 3.00
N VAL A 17 -15.03 7.41 3.82
CA VAL A 17 -15.09 8.85 3.56
C VAL A 17 -14.33 9.21 2.28
N SER A 18 -13.13 8.64 2.07
CA SER A 18 -12.36 8.88 0.85
C SER A 18 -13.12 8.45 -0.42
N ALA A 19 -13.83 7.33 -0.37
CA ALA A 19 -14.63 6.81 -1.48
C ALA A 19 -15.87 7.68 -1.75
N LEU A 20 -16.49 8.23 -0.71
CA LEU A 20 -17.59 9.19 -0.87
C LEU A 20 -17.11 10.49 -1.53
N LEU A 21 -15.94 10.99 -1.14
CA LEU A 21 -15.37 12.22 -1.72
C LEU A 21 -14.94 12.03 -3.17
N SER A 22 -14.49 10.84 -3.58
CA SER A 22 -14.15 10.54 -4.98
C SER A 22 -15.37 10.29 -5.86
N SER A 23 -16.54 10.05 -5.28
CA SER A 23 -17.79 9.74 -6.00
C SER A 23 -18.61 10.99 -6.33
N PRO A 24 -19.56 10.91 -7.29
CA PRO A 24 -20.53 11.98 -7.52
C PRO A 24 -21.33 12.30 -6.24
N PRO A 25 -21.61 13.59 -5.93
CA PRO A 25 -21.37 14.79 -6.75
C PRO A 25 -19.99 15.44 -6.55
N TYR A 26 -19.14 14.94 -5.65
CA TYR A 26 -17.93 15.63 -5.20
C TYR A 26 -16.74 15.45 -6.14
N LEU A 27 -16.55 14.26 -6.70
CA LEU A 27 -15.51 13.93 -7.70
C LEU A 27 -14.10 14.45 -7.32
N MET A 28 -13.74 14.41 -6.04
CA MET A 28 -12.47 14.91 -5.55
C MET A 28 -11.33 13.93 -5.88
N PRO A 29 -10.19 14.41 -6.40
CA PRO A 29 -8.99 13.60 -6.53
C PRO A 29 -8.49 13.15 -5.16
N ILE A 30 -8.27 11.84 -5.00
CA ILE A 30 -7.77 11.25 -3.76
C ILE A 30 -6.30 10.91 -3.92
N VAL A 31 -5.49 11.35 -2.95
CA VAL A 31 -4.10 10.93 -2.79
C VAL A 31 -4.05 9.99 -1.59
N ASP A 32 -3.94 8.70 -1.85
CA ASP A 32 -3.87 7.68 -0.80
C ASP A 32 -2.41 7.44 -0.39
N ALA A 33 -2.09 7.83 0.85
CA ALA A 33 -0.75 7.69 1.40
C ALA A 33 -0.34 6.23 1.62
N ASP A 34 -1.29 5.34 1.96
CA ASP A 34 -0.99 3.93 2.21
C ASP A 34 -0.65 3.21 0.91
N LEU A 35 -1.34 3.54 -0.19
CA LEU A 35 -1.00 3.03 -1.52
C LEU A 35 0.37 3.52 -1.98
N LEU A 36 0.63 4.82 -1.87
CA LEU A 36 1.91 5.40 -2.25
C LEU A 36 3.06 4.82 -1.44
N ALA A 37 2.87 4.61 -0.13
CA ALA A 37 3.89 4.02 0.75
C ALA A 37 4.27 2.60 0.31
N ARG A 38 3.32 1.81 -0.22
CA ARG A 38 3.61 0.48 -0.79
C ARG A 38 4.34 0.59 -2.13
N GLN A 39 3.88 1.46 -3.02
CA GLN A 39 4.46 1.62 -4.37
C GLN A 39 5.93 2.05 -4.32
N VAL A 40 6.29 2.97 -3.43
CA VAL A 40 7.68 3.48 -3.34
C VAL A 40 8.68 2.45 -2.80
N VAL A 41 8.21 1.32 -2.28
CA VAL A 41 9.04 0.22 -1.77
C VAL A 41 8.84 -1.09 -2.54
N GLU A 42 8.15 -1.04 -3.68
CA GLU A 42 8.05 -2.21 -4.56
C GLU A 42 9.43 -2.68 -5.03
N PRO A 43 9.63 -3.98 -5.27
CA PRO A 43 10.89 -4.51 -5.77
C PRO A 43 11.40 -3.75 -7.00
N GLY A 44 12.66 -3.32 -6.97
CA GLY A 44 13.30 -2.56 -8.05
C GLY A 44 13.28 -1.04 -7.86
N THR A 45 12.45 -0.51 -6.96
CA THR A 45 12.43 0.93 -6.61
C THR A 45 13.66 1.36 -5.81
N SER A 46 13.90 2.67 -5.72
CA SER A 46 14.96 3.23 -4.86
C SER A 46 14.68 3.00 -3.38
N GLY A 47 13.42 3.10 -2.94
CA GLY A 47 13.01 2.85 -1.57
C GLY A 47 13.28 1.41 -1.15
N TYR A 48 12.93 0.44 -2.01
CA TYR A 48 13.26 -0.97 -1.80
C TYR A 48 14.76 -1.20 -1.59
N LYS A 49 15.61 -0.64 -2.48
CA LYS A 49 17.07 -0.79 -2.40
C LYS A 49 17.63 -0.20 -1.11
N ALA A 50 17.12 0.96 -0.68
CA ALA A 50 17.56 1.60 0.56
C ALA A 50 17.21 0.76 1.80
N ILE A 51 16.00 0.19 1.83
CA ILE A 51 15.55 -0.68 2.93
C ILE A 51 16.43 -1.94 3.00
N VAL A 52 16.65 -2.61 1.87
CA VAL A 52 17.47 -3.84 1.82
C VAL A 52 18.92 -3.55 2.21
N ALA A 53 19.50 -2.45 1.73
CA ALA A 53 20.87 -2.07 2.08
C ALA A 53 21.04 -1.76 3.58
N HIS A 54 20.03 -1.14 4.19
CA HIS A 54 20.09 -0.77 5.61
C HIS A 54 19.81 -1.95 6.54
N PHE A 55 18.74 -2.71 6.27
CA PHE A 55 18.26 -3.77 7.17
C PHE A 55 18.77 -5.16 6.84
N GLY A 56 19.28 -5.40 5.63
CA GLY A 56 19.82 -6.70 5.21
C GLY A 56 20.85 -7.31 6.17
N PRO A 57 21.82 -6.54 6.72
CA PRO A 57 22.80 -7.08 7.66
C PRO A 57 22.21 -7.46 9.03
N SER A 58 21.17 -6.76 9.49
CA SER A 58 20.55 -6.98 10.81
C SER A 58 19.36 -7.93 10.78
N THR A 59 18.82 -8.21 9.59
CA THR A 59 17.56 -8.95 9.41
C THR A 59 17.75 -9.99 8.30
N PRO A 60 18.29 -11.18 8.63
CA PRO A 60 18.66 -12.20 7.64
C PRO A 60 17.48 -12.74 6.83
N ASP A 61 16.24 -12.65 7.34
CA ASP A 61 15.01 -13.11 6.68
C ASP A 61 14.11 -11.94 6.20
N LEU A 62 14.72 -10.80 5.87
CA LEU A 62 13.98 -9.59 5.48
C LEU A 62 13.11 -9.77 4.23
N LEU A 63 13.52 -10.65 3.31
CA LEU A 63 12.83 -10.90 2.04
C LEU A 63 12.35 -12.34 1.98
N LEU A 64 11.11 -12.54 1.55
CA LEU A 64 10.62 -13.85 1.18
C LEU A 64 11.30 -14.30 -0.12
N PRO A 65 11.56 -15.61 -0.29
CA PRO A 65 12.03 -16.13 -1.56
C PRO A 65 11.01 -15.82 -2.66
N PRO A 66 11.46 -15.59 -3.91
CA PRO A 66 10.54 -15.38 -5.03
C PRO A 66 9.63 -16.60 -5.17
N ILE A 67 8.33 -16.37 -5.27
CA ILE A 67 7.34 -17.42 -5.54
C ILE A 67 7.59 -17.91 -6.98
N PRO A 68 7.72 -19.22 -7.23
CA PRO A 68 7.87 -19.74 -8.58
C PRO A 68 6.69 -19.32 -9.46
N GLU A 69 6.97 -18.87 -10.69
CA GLU A 69 5.94 -18.54 -11.68
C GLU A 69 5.01 -19.76 -11.89
N GLY A 70 3.71 -19.59 -11.60
CA GLY A 70 2.70 -20.65 -11.76
C GLY A 70 1.92 -21.04 -10.51
N GLN A 71 2.14 -20.40 -9.36
CA GLN A 71 1.40 -20.66 -8.12
C GLN A 71 0.46 -19.51 -7.72
N ASP A 72 -0.18 -18.87 -8.71
CA ASP A 72 -1.33 -17.98 -8.49
C ASP A 72 -2.62 -18.80 -8.30
N SER A 73 -2.67 -19.64 -7.27
CA SER A 73 -3.97 -20.05 -6.72
C SER A 73 -4.22 -19.19 -5.49
N VAL A 74 -4.80 -18.00 -5.71
CA VAL A 74 -5.54 -17.29 -4.68
C VAL A 74 -6.47 -18.33 -4.03
N PRO A 75 -6.40 -18.58 -2.71
CA PRO A 75 -7.36 -19.48 -2.09
C PRO A 75 -8.73 -18.86 -2.33
N ALA A 76 -9.58 -19.63 -3.03
CA ALA A 76 -10.98 -19.29 -3.23
C ALA A 76 -11.56 -18.87 -1.88
N ALA A 77 -12.16 -17.68 -1.86
CA ALA A 77 -12.94 -17.22 -0.74
C ALA A 77 -13.86 -18.35 -0.25
N GLY A 78 -13.84 -18.59 1.06
CA GLY A 78 -14.85 -19.41 1.69
C GLY A 78 -14.72 -19.40 3.22
N PRO A 79 -15.77 -19.81 3.93
CA PRO A 79 -17.19 -19.68 3.59
C PRO A 79 -17.75 -18.30 3.93
#